data_AF-A0A2Z2M8J2-F1
#
_entry.id   AF-A0A2Z2M8J2-F1
#
_cell.length_a   1.000
_cell.length_b   1.000
_cell.length_c   1.000
_cell.angle_alpha   90.00
_cell.angle_beta   90.00
_cell.angle_gamma   90.00
#
_symmetry.space_group_name_H-M   'P 1'
#
loop_
_entity.id
_entity.type
_entity.pdbx_description
1 polymer ?
#
loop_
_entity_poly.entity_id
_entity_poly.type
_entity_poly.pdbx_seq_one_letter_code
_entity_poly.pdbx_strand_id
1 'polypeptide(L)'
;MEKKWLLLMISAALFIAFSYLVWNTSGLMFSIPFSALLLLSASNPRWAGMIFYFFIGFLAGFVVALIIGVETNATGWKSGALMILPFIGAFLALYYGKKSNYLSWPVFGFRYKL
;
A
#
# COMPACT_ATOMS: atom_id res chain seq x y z
N MET A 1 -4.07 -10.69 -24.13
CA MET A 1 -4.28 -9.79 -22.98
C MET A 1 -5.42 -10.26 -22.05
N GLU A 2 -6.51 -10.83 -22.57
CA GLU A 2 -7.71 -11.19 -21.78
C GLU A 2 -7.47 -12.20 -20.64
N LYS A 3 -6.64 -13.24 -20.86
CA LYS A 3 -6.37 -14.26 -19.82
C LYS A 3 -5.73 -13.71 -18.54
N LYS A 4 -4.92 -12.64 -18.64
CA LYS A 4 -4.22 -12.03 -17.50
C LYS A 4 -5.18 -11.27 -16.58
N TRP A 5 -6.16 -10.58 -17.18
CA TRP A 5 -7.21 -9.87 -16.45
C TRP A 5 -8.19 -10.83 -15.79
N LEU A 6 -8.55 -11.91 -16.48
CA LEU A 6 -9.40 -12.96 -15.92
C LEU A 6 -8.78 -13.55 -14.64
N LEU A 7 -7.47 -13.86 -14.68
CA LEU A 7 -6.76 -14.46 -13.55
C LEU A 7 -6.67 -13.51 -12.35
N LEU A 8 -6.49 -12.20 -12.60
CA LEU A 8 -6.48 -11.17 -11.56
C LEU A 8 -7.86 -10.96 -10.93
N MET A 9 -8.92 -10.93 -11.75
CA MET A 9 -10.30 -10.82 -11.26
C MET A 9 -10.70 -12.05 -10.43
N ILE A 10 -10.34 -13.26 -10.88
CA ILE A 10 -10.57 -14.50 -10.13
C ILE A 10 -9.81 -14.47 -8.80
N SER A 11 -8.54 -14.05 -8.81
CA SER A 11 -7.73 -13.96 -7.58
C SER A 11 -8.30 -12.94 -6.59
N ALA A 12 -8.76 -11.78 -7.08
CA ALA A 12 -9.43 -10.78 -6.25
C ALA A 12 -10.76 -11.29 -5.67
N ALA A 13 -11.59 -11.95 -6.50
CA ALA A 13 -12.85 -12.53 -6.07
C ALA A 13 -12.66 -13.62 -5.00
N LEU A 14 -11.67 -14.50 -5.18
CA LEU A 14 -11.30 -15.52 -4.20
C LEU A 14 -10.81 -14.90 -2.89
N PHE A 15 -10.01 -13.84 -2.95
CA PHE A 15 -9.54 -13.15 -1.75
C PHE A 15 -10.67 -12.48 -0.96
N ILE A 16 -11.64 -11.86 -1.65
CA ILE A 16 -12.84 -11.28 -1.02
C ILE A 16 -13.70 -12.40 -0.40
N ALA A 17 -13.97 -13.48 -1.14
CA ALA A 17 -14.76 -14.60 -0.66
C ALA A 17 -14.13 -15.29 0.56
N PHE A 18 -12.81 -15.50 0.54
CA PHE A 18 -12.06 -16.00 1.68
C PHE A 18 -12.14 -15.05 2.89
N SER A 19 -11.97 -13.75 2.66
CA SER A 19 -12.04 -12.75 3.74
C SER A 19 -13.42 -12.69 4.40
N TYR A 20 -14.49 -12.88 3.62
CA TYR A 20 -15.84 -13.03 4.13
C TYR A 20 -16.03 -14.32 4.94
N LEU A 21 -15.48 -15.45 4.48
CA LEU A 21 -15.57 -16.72 5.21
C LEU A 21 -14.82 -16.66 6.56
N VAL A 22 -13.68 -15.99 6.63
CA VAL A 22 -12.84 -15.95 7.83
C VAL A 22 -13.28 -14.86 8.81
N TRP A 23 -13.59 -13.66 8.31
CA TRP A 23 -13.84 -12.46 9.14
C TRP A 23 -15.22 -11.84 8.92
N ASN A 24 -16.10 -12.51 8.19
CA ASN A 24 -17.47 -12.07 7.91
C ASN A 24 -17.50 -10.65 7.30
N THR A 25 -18.52 -9.85 7.61
CA THR A 25 -18.66 -8.47 7.11
C THR A 25 -17.50 -7.55 7.51
N SER A 26 -16.85 -7.80 8.64
CA SER A 26 -15.64 -7.08 9.09
C SER A 26 -14.48 -7.28 8.11
N GLY A 27 -14.34 -8.48 7.55
CA GLY A 27 -13.34 -8.83 6.55
C GLY A 27 -13.57 -8.14 5.20
N LEU A 28 -14.81 -7.80 4.88
CA LEU A 28 -15.15 -7.10 3.63
C LEU A 28 -14.65 -5.65 3.62
N MET A 29 -14.66 -4.96 4.77
CA MET A 29 -14.18 -3.57 4.87
C MET A 29 -12.71 -3.43 4.47
N PHE A 30 -11.88 -4.43 4.73
CA PHE A 30 -10.46 -4.42 4.37
C PHE A 30 -10.19 -5.12 3.04
N SER A 31 -10.87 -6.23 2.75
CA SER A 31 -10.56 -7.03 1.56
C SER A 31 -10.95 -6.36 0.24
N ILE A 32 -12.02 -5.54 0.22
CA ILE A 32 -12.42 -4.78 -0.98
C ILE A 32 -11.35 -3.74 -1.38
N PRO A 33 -10.91 -2.82 -0.51
CA PRO A 33 -9.87 -1.86 -0.87
C PRO A 33 -8.52 -2.52 -1.15
N PHE A 34 -8.16 -3.59 -0.44
CA PHE A 34 -6.93 -4.36 -0.75
C PHE A 34 -7.00 -5.05 -2.11
N SER A 35 -8.16 -5.61 -2.49
CA SER A 35 -8.36 -6.22 -3.81
C SER A 35 -8.30 -5.18 -4.92
N ALA A 36 -8.88 -4.00 -4.70
CA ALA A 36 -8.79 -2.88 -5.64
C ALA A 36 -7.33 -2.41 -5.82
N LEU A 37 -6.57 -2.28 -4.72
CA LEU A 37 -5.14 -1.97 -4.75
C LEU A 37 -4.33 -3.03 -5.48
N LEU A 38 -4.61 -4.32 -5.25
CA LEU A 38 -3.98 -5.44 -5.95
C LEU A 38 -4.25 -5.38 -7.46
N LEU A 39 -5.51 -5.21 -7.85
CA LEU A 39 -5.90 -5.06 -9.27
C LEU A 39 -5.22 -3.86 -9.92
N LEU A 40 -5.21 -2.70 -9.26
CA LEU A 40 -4.53 -1.49 -9.74
C LEU A 40 -3.02 -1.72 -9.90
N SER A 41 -2.38 -2.36 -8.92
CA SER A 41 -0.95 -2.68 -8.99
C SER A 41 -0.62 -3.67 -10.12
N ALA A 42 -1.51 -4.62 -10.40
CA ALA A 42 -1.27 -5.61 -11.45
C ALA A 42 -1.56 -5.09 -12.87
N SER A 43 -2.42 -4.07 -12.97
CA SER A 43 -2.81 -3.44 -14.25
C SER A 43 -1.72 -2.59 -14.88
N ASN A 44 -0.93 -1.89 -14.06
CA ASN A 44 0.06 -0.94 -14.55
C ASN A 44 1.26 -0.89 -13.59
N PRO A 45 2.50 -1.07 -14.10
CA PRO A 45 3.71 -0.96 -13.30
C PRO A 45 3.84 0.38 -12.57
N ARG A 46 3.33 1.47 -13.16
CA ARG A 46 3.37 2.80 -12.57
C ARG A 46 2.46 2.93 -11.35
N TRP A 47 1.26 2.33 -11.40
CA TRP A 47 0.35 2.27 -10.25
C TRP A 47 0.92 1.37 -9.15
N ALA A 48 1.51 0.23 -9.51
CA ALA A 48 2.22 -0.65 -8.58
C ALA A 48 3.35 0.08 -7.85
N GLY A 49 4.19 0.81 -8.59
CA GLY A 49 5.26 1.62 -8.04
C GLY A 49 4.74 2.72 -7.13
N MET A 50 3.69 3.44 -7.53
CA MET A 50 3.08 4.49 -6.69
C MET A 50 2.55 3.95 -5.36
N ILE A 51 1.83 2.82 -5.39
CA ILE A 51 1.32 2.14 -4.20
C ILE A 51 2.48 1.68 -3.30
N PHE A 52 3.53 1.12 -3.89
CA PHE A 52 4.70 0.66 -3.16
C PHE A 52 5.46 1.81 -2.48
N TYR A 53 5.69 2.92 -3.19
CA TYR A 53 6.29 4.13 -2.61
C TYR A 53 5.43 4.70 -1.48
N PHE A 54 4.11 4.70 -1.63
CA PHE A 54 3.19 5.13 -0.55
C PHE A 54 3.39 4.29 0.71
N PHE A 55 3.38 2.96 0.60
CA PHE A 55 3.55 2.07 1.76
C PHE A 55 4.93 2.18 2.41
N ILE A 56 6.00 2.31 1.62
CA ILE A 56 7.36 2.54 2.15
C ILE A 56 7.43 3.86 2.90
N GLY A 57 6.91 4.94 2.31
CA GLY A 57 6.89 6.25 2.97
C GLY A 57 6.07 6.24 4.25
N PHE A 58 4.90 5.59 4.21
CA PHE A 58 4.04 5.42 5.37
C PHE A 58 4.77 4.70 6.50
N LEU A 59 5.41 3.57 6.18
CA LEU A 59 6.18 2.79 7.13
C LEU A 59 7.37 3.58 7.68
N ALA A 60 8.10 4.31 6.83
CA ALA A 60 9.21 5.15 7.26
C ALA A 60 8.75 6.26 8.22
N GLY A 61 7.64 6.95 7.92
CA GLY A 61 7.05 7.96 8.80
C GLY A 61 6.59 7.37 10.14
N PHE A 62 6.02 6.16 10.12
CA PHE A 62 5.65 5.42 11.33
C PHE A 62 6.86 5.03 12.17
N VAL A 63 7.92 4.53 11.55
CA VAL A 63 9.19 4.20 12.24
C VAL A 63 9.80 5.45 12.87
N VAL A 64 9.80 6.59 12.17
CA VAL A 64 10.26 7.87 12.75
C VAL A 64 9.44 8.23 13.98
N ALA A 65 8.11 8.07 13.95
CA ALA A 65 7.25 8.32 15.11
C ALA A 65 7.65 7.45 16.33
N LEU A 66 7.96 6.17 16.10
CA LEU A 66 8.44 5.28 17.17
C LEU A 66 9.82 5.71 17.70
N ILE A 67 10.75 6.10 16.81
CA ILE A 67 12.11 6.53 17.19
C ILE A 67 12.07 7.80 18.07
N ILE A 68 11.15 8.73 17.80
CA ILE A 68 10.97 9.93 18.64
C ILE A 68 10.21 9.65 19.96
N GLY A 69 9.98 8.38 20.30
CA GLY A 69 9.40 7.96 21.59
C GLY A 69 7.87 8.13 21.66
N VAL A 70 7.19 8.10 20.52
CA VAL A 70 5.72 8.08 20.48
C VAL A 70 5.26 6.64 20.65
N GLU A 71 4.72 6.33 21.83
CA GLU A 71 4.11 5.04 22.13
C GLU A 71 2.79 4.87 21.38
N THR A 72 2.45 3.63 21.01
CA THR A 72 1.21 3.32 20.28
C THR A 72 -0.06 3.61 21.09
N ASN A 73 0.05 3.68 22.42
CA ASN A 73 -1.06 4.03 23.32
C ASN A 73 -1.01 5.49 23.78
N ALA A 74 -0.23 6.34 23.10
CA ALA A 74 -0.05 7.70 23.54
C ALA A 74 -1.31 8.55 23.37
N THR A 75 -1.54 9.44 24.34
CA THR A 75 -2.65 10.41 24.35
C THR A 75 -2.13 11.82 24.04
N GLY A 76 -3.05 12.72 23.66
CA GLY A 76 -2.72 14.12 23.36
C GLY A 76 -1.85 14.29 22.11
N TRP A 77 -0.87 15.18 22.17
CA TRP A 77 -0.05 15.56 21.00
C TRP A 77 0.73 14.38 20.40
N LYS A 78 1.16 13.43 21.24
CA LYS A 78 1.86 12.20 20.82
C LYS A 78 0.95 11.31 19.95
N SER A 79 -0.33 11.20 20.30
CA SER A 79 -1.33 10.50 19.46
C SER A 79 -1.43 11.15 18.08
N GLY A 80 -1.47 12.48 18.04
CA GLY A 80 -1.48 13.25 16.78
C GLY A 80 -0.23 12.99 15.93
N ALA A 81 0.95 12.91 16.55
CA ALA A 81 2.18 12.57 15.86
C ALA A 81 2.14 11.15 15.26
N LEU A 82 1.64 10.16 16.01
CA LEU A 82 1.51 8.78 15.52
C LEU A 82 0.53 8.68 14.33
N MET A 83 -0.47 9.56 14.28
CA MET A 83 -1.39 9.64 13.14
C MET A 83 -0.78 10.38 11.96
N ILE A 84 -0.10 11.51 12.17
CA ILE A 84 0.29 12.43 11.09
C ILE A 84 1.63 12.05 10.43
N LEU A 85 2.64 11.65 11.21
CA LEU A 85 3.98 11.36 10.68
C LEU A 85 4.00 10.27 9.59
N PRO A 86 3.25 9.16 9.71
CA PRO A 86 3.13 8.17 8.65
C PRO A 86 2.66 8.79 7.34
N PHE A 87 1.62 9.64 7.37
CA PHE A 87 1.12 10.29 6.16
C PHE A 87 2.12 11.29 5.58
N ILE A 88 2.84 12.04 6.42
CA ILE A 88 3.92 12.93 5.95
C ILE A 88 4.99 12.10 5.21
N GLY A 89 5.41 10.97 5.78
CA GLY A 89 6.35 10.06 5.14
C GLY A 89 5.83 9.52 3.81
N ALA A 90 4.55 9.13 3.75
CA ALA A 90 3.90 8.66 2.53
C ALA A 90 3.85 9.75 1.44
N PHE A 91 3.51 10.99 1.80
CA PHE A 91 3.49 12.12 0.86
C PHE A 91 4.90 12.43 0.32
N LEU A 92 5.92 12.44 1.18
CA LEU A 92 7.30 12.64 0.75
C LEU A 92 7.76 11.52 -0.19
N ALA A 93 7.49 10.26 0.15
CA ALA A 93 7.86 9.14 -0.70
C ALA A 93 7.14 9.18 -2.05
N LEU A 94 5.87 9.56 -2.10
CA LEU A 94 5.16 9.79 -3.37
C LEU A 94 5.77 10.94 -4.17
N TYR A 95 6.10 12.05 -3.52
CA TYR A 95 6.73 13.21 -4.17
C TYR A 95 8.09 12.85 -4.80
N TYR A 96 8.96 12.16 -4.05
CA TYR A 96 10.26 11.70 -4.55
C TYR A 96 10.12 10.56 -5.57
N GLY A 97 9.18 9.63 -5.36
CA GLY A 97 8.86 8.57 -6.30
C GLY A 97 8.39 9.11 -7.66
N LYS A 98 7.67 10.23 -7.68
CA LYS A 98 7.29 10.92 -8.93
C LYS A 98 8.51 11.35 -9.74
N LYS A 99 9.55 11.88 -9.07
CA LYS A 99 10.80 12.30 -9.72
C LYS A 99 11.60 11.11 -10.27
N SER A 100 11.53 9.95 -9.63
CA SER A 100 12.20 8.71 -10.05
C SER A 100 11.33 7.77 -10.91
N ASN A 101 10.20 8.28 -11.43
CA ASN A 101 9.22 7.55 -12.25
C ASN A 101 8.61 6.30 -11.58
N TYR A 102 8.66 6.21 -10.25
CA TYR A 102 8.14 5.10 -9.42
C TYR A 102 8.71 3.70 -9.73
N LEU A 103 9.53 3.55 -10.76
CA LEU A 103 10.08 2.28 -11.25
C LEU A 103 11.57 2.10 -10.91
N SER A 104 12.16 3.08 -10.22
CA SER A 104 13.59 3.02 -9.84
C SER A 104 13.92 1.93 -8.82
N TRP A 105 12.91 1.31 -8.19
CA TRP A 105 13.15 0.20 -7.26
C TRP A 105 13.47 -1.10 -8.00
N PRO A 106 14.41 -1.90 -7.49
CA PRO A 106 14.85 -3.14 -8.14
C PRO A 106 13.68 -4.09 -8.45
N VAL A 107 12.71 -4.19 -7.54
CA VAL A 107 11.49 -5.00 -7.68
C VAL A 107 10.71 -4.70 -8.97
N PHE A 108 10.72 -3.45 -9.45
CA PHE A 108 10.05 -3.05 -10.69
C PHE A 108 11.00 -3.03 -11.89
N GLY A 109 12.28 -2.72 -11.67
CA GLY A 109 13.31 -2.77 -12.70
C GLY A 109 13.56 -4.17 -13.28
N PHE A 110 13.38 -5.24 -12.49
CA PHE A 110 13.51 -6.62 -12.98
C PHE A 110 12.24 -7.15 -13.66
N ARG A 111 11.04 -6.68 -13.28
CA ARG A 111 9.76 -7.17 -13.84
C ARG A 111 9.32 -6.48 -15.14
N TYR A 112 9.82 -5.28 -15.41
CA TYR A 112 9.36 -4.45 -16.52
C TYR A 112 10.49 -3.90 -17.40
N LYS A 113 11.69 -4.51 -17.35
CA LYS A 113 12.71 -4.33 -18.39
C LYS A 113 12.12 -4.85 -19.72
N LEU A 114 11.70 -3.90 -20.55
CA LEU A 114 11.54 -4.04 -21.99
C LEU A 114 12.93 -4.21 -22.62
#